data_AF-A0A4U9WFJ1-F1
#
_entry.id   AF-A0A4U9WFJ1-F1
#
_cell.length_a   1.000
_cell.length_b   1.000
_cell.length_c   1.000
_cell.angle_alpha   90.00
_cell.angle_beta   90.00
_cell.angle_gamma   90.00
#
_symmetry.space_group_name_H-M   'P 1'
#
loop_
_entity.id
_entity.type
_entity.pdbx_description
1 polymer ?
#
loop_
_entity_poly.entity_id
_entity_poly.type
_entity_poly.pdbx_seq_one_letter_code
_entity_poly.pdbx_strand_id
1 'polypeptide(L)' 'MPGNLRIPGLRPDARYRITLLDTPPLIHQQQGGHTMRQLPAWMKQPCDVSGEWLAQVGLALPVLDPESAMLIDLEQL' A
#
# COMPACT_ATOMS: atom_id res chain seq x y z
N MET A 1 15.16 2.40 4.09
CA MET A 1 13.79 2.25 4.62
C MET A 1 12.83 2.36 3.44
N PRO A 2 11.84 1.47 3.28
CA PRO A 2 10.85 1.65 2.23
C PRO A 2 10.11 2.99 2.44
N GLY A 3 9.87 3.70 1.33
CA GLY A 3 9.20 4.99 1.36
C GLY A 3 7.69 4.87 1.53
N ASN A 4 7.03 6.03 1.66
CA ASN A 4 5.58 6.10 1.63
C ASN A 4 5.12 6.35 0.18
N LEU A 5 4.17 5.55 -0.30
CA LEU A 5 3.46 5.79 -1.54
C LEU A 5 2.43 6.90 -1.32
N ARG A 6 2.73 8.10 -1.81
CA ARG A 6 1.79 9.22 -1.82
C ARG A 6 1.01 9.24 -3.12
N ILE A 7 -0.26 9.61 -3.03
CA ILE A 7 -1.19 9.65 -4.16
C ILE A 7 -1.79 11.06 -4.22
N PRO A 8 -1.06 12.04 -4.81
CA PRO A 8 -1.55 13.40 -4.95
C PRO A 8 -2.65 13.50 -6.02
N GLY A 9 -3.48 14.55 -5.95
CA GLY A 9 -4.55 14.79 -6.93
C GLY A 9 -5.90 14.14 -6.58
N LEU A 10 -5.99 13.44 -5.44
CA LEU A 10 -7.26 12.96 -4.88
C LEU A 10 -8.06 14.11 -4.27
N ARG A 11 -9.38 13.92 -4.16
CA ARG A 11 -10.26 14.87 -3.47
C ARG A 11 -9.97 14.81 -1.96
N PRO A 12 -9.53 15.92 -1.30
CA PRO A 12 -9.15 15.89 0.11
C PRO A 12 -10.24 15.39 1.05
N ASP A 13 -11.47 15.85 0.83
CA ASP A 13 -12.64 15.58 1.66
C ASP A 13 -13.29 14.21 1.38
N ALA A 14 -12.83 13.50 0.34
CA ALA A 14 -13.33 12.17 0.01
C ALA A 14 -12.62 11.08 0.81
N ARG A 15 -13.31 9.96 1.02
CA ARG A 15 -12.70 8.73 1.55
C ARG A 15 -12.48 7.75 0.40
N TYR A 16 -11.38 7.04 0.48
CA TYR A 16 -10.99 6.03 -0.48
C TYR A 16 -10.79 4.71 0.25
N ARG A 17 -11.39 3.65 -0.29
CA ARG A 17 -11.11 2.29 0.11
C ARG A 17 -9.91 1.78 -0.66
N ILE A 18 -8.89 1.38 0.08
CA ILE A 18 -7.66 0.82 -0.47
C ILE A 18 -7.75 -0.69 -0.39
N THR A 19 -7.60 -1.35 -1.54
CA THR A 19 -7.62 -2.80 -1.64
C THR A 19 -6.37 -3.28 -2.36
N LEU A 20 -5.70 -4.29 -1.80
CA LEU A 20 -4.60 -4.97 -2.46
C LEU A 20 -5.17 -6.00 -3.44
N LEU A 21 -4.94 -5.80 -4.74
CA LEU A 21 -5.47 -6.70 -5.78
C LEU A 21 -4.51 -7.85 -6.09
N ASP A 22 -3.21 -7.54 -6.19
CA ASP A 22 -2.20 -8.53 -6.54
C ASP A 22 -0.84 -8.16 -5.95
N THR A 23 -0.06 -9.17 -5.57
CA THR A 23 1.32 -8.99 -5.11
C THR A 23 2.26 -10.11 -5.55
N PRO A 24 3.57 -9.83 -5.66
CA PRO A 24 4.56 -10.86 -5.96
C PRO A 24 4.48 -12.03 -4.96
N PRO A 25 4.64 -13.28 -5.42
CA PRO A 25 4.56 -14.47 -4.56
C PRO A 25 5.50 -14.45 -3.35
N LEU A 26 6.67 -13.79 -3.46
CA LEU A 26 7.62 -13.64 -2.35
C LEU A 26 7.05 -12.85 -1.17
N ILE A 27 6.16 -11.88 -1.42
CA ILE A 27 5.48 -11.11 -0.38
C ILE A 27 4.43 -11.98 0.32
N HIS A 28 3.72 -12.81 -0.45
CA HIS A 28 2.70 -13.74 0.08
C HIS A 28 3.29 -14.76 1.06
N GLN A 29 4.55 -15.18 0.88
CA GLN A 29 5.16 -16.21 1.71
C GLN A 29 5.55 -15.78 3.14
N GLN A 30 5.25 -14.55 3.58
CA GLN A 30 5.68 -14.04 4.90
C GLN A 30 7.21 -14.15 5.12
N GLN A 31 7.97 -14.28 4.03
CA GLN A 31 9.43 -14.24 4.02
C GLN A 31 9.86 -12.94 3.38
N GLY A 32 9.54 -11.81 4.02
CA GLY A 32 10.08 -10.52 3.59
C GLY A 32 11.59 -10.64 3.57
N GLY A 33 12.18 -10.70 2.36
CA GLY A 33 13.51 -11.22 2.10
C GLY A 33 14.51 -10.84 3.17
N HIS A 34 14.84 -11.79 4.06
CA HIS A 34 15.73 -11.68 5.23
C HIS A 34 15.63 -10.43 6.16
N THR A 35 14.82 -9.41 5.84
CA THR A 35 14.99 -8.03 6.35
C THR A 35 13.68 -7.36 6.75
N MET A 36 12.51 -7.85 6.32
CA MET A 36 11.22 -7.30 6.78
C MET A 36 10.31 -8.38 7.35
N ARG A 37 10.20 -8.38 8.68
CA ARG A 37 9.45 -9.36 9.46
C ARG A 37 7.94 -9.09 9.52
N GLN A 38 7.45 -7.97 8.98
CA GLN A 38 6.02 -7.61 9.04
C GLN A 38 5.57 -6.75 7.84
N LEU A 39 4.56 -7.23 7.13
CA LEU A 39 3.87 -6.46 6.08
C LEU A 39 3.09 -5.29 6.69
N PRO A 40 2.98 -4.15 5.98
CA PRO A 40 2.09 -3.05 6.34
C PRO A 40 0.66 -3.53 6.63
N ALA A 41 0.01 -2.93 7.64
CA ALA A 41 -1.31 -3.37 8.07
C ALA A 41 -2.38 -3.27 6.96
N TRP A 42 -2.30 -2.24 6.12
CA TRP A 42 -3.23 -2.03 5.00
C TRP A 42 -3.17 -3.13 3.93
N MET A 43 -2.08 -3.90 3.87
CA MET A 43 -1.95 -5.02 2.93
C MET A 43 -2.65 -6.29 3.42
N LYS A 44 -2.97 -6.39 4.72
CA LYS A 44 -3.61 -7.57 5.31
C LYS A 44 -5.12 -7.55 5.14
N GLN A 45 -5.69 -6.36 5.07
CA GLN A 45 -7.13 -6.14 4.95
C GLN A 45 -7.38 -4.77 4.30
N PRO A 46 -8.46 -4.60 3.54
CA PRO A 46 -8.83 -3.30 3.00
C PRO A 46 -8.95 -2.24 4.11
N CYS A 47 -8.58 -1.00 3.79
CA CYS A 47 -8.68 0.12 4.72
C CYS A 47 -9.24 1.37 4.05
N ASP A 48 -9.98 2.17 4.83
CA ASP A 48 -10.62 3.39 4.35
C ASP A 48 -9.85 4.62 4.85
N VAL A 49 -9.34 5.42 3.93
CA VAL A 49 -8.43 6.53 4.21
C VAL A 49 -8.88 7.79 3.46
N SER A 50 -8.74 8.97 4.06
CA SER A 50 -9.07 10.25 3.39
C SER A 50 -8.10 10.56 2.25
N GLY A 51 -8.58 11.23 1.20
CA GLY A 51 -7.72 11.72 0.11
C GLY A 51 -6.59 12.62 0.59
N GLU A 52 -6.84 13.48 1.59
CA GLU A 52 -5.82 14.34 2.19
C GLU A 52 -4.66 13.54 2.79
N TRP A 53 -4.97 12.50 3.57
CA TRP A 53 -3.95 11.61 4.14
C TRP A 53 -3.14 10.89 3.06
N LEU A 54 -3.79 10.38 2.01
CA LEU A 54 -3.10 9.70 0.90
C LEU A 54 -2.17 10.65 0.14
N ALA A 55 -2.53 11.94 0.03
CA ALA A 55 -1.70 12.94 -0.60
C ALA A 55 -0.49 13.37 0.27
N GLN A 56 -0.70 13.64 1.56
CA GLN A 56 0.35 14.17 2.44
C GLN A 56 1.23 13.09 3.08
N VAL A 57 0.60 12.04 3.61
CA VAL A 57 1.28 11.00 4.39
C VAL A 57 1.56 9.77 3.53
N GLY A 58 0.55 9.31 2.77
CA GLY A 58 0.63 8.14 1.92
C GLY A 58 0.54 6.80 2.67
N LEU A 59 0.78 5.72 1.92
CA LEU A 59 0.76 4.34 2.41
C LEU A 59 2.19 3.82 2.59
N ALA A 60 2.48 3.16 3.71
CA ALA A 60 3.77 2.53 3.92
C ALA A 60 3.97 1.38 2.93
N LEU A 61 5.04 1.41 2.13
CA LEU A 61 5.34 0.34 1.18
C LEU A 61 6.07 -0.84 1.87
N PRO A 62 5.83 -2.09 1.45
CA PRO A 62 6.72 -3.20 1.77
C PRO A 62 8.04 -3.04 1.00
N VAL A 63 9.06 -3.80 1.40
CA VAL A 63 10.23 -4.02 0.54
C VAL A 63 9.81 -4.93 -0.61
N LEU A 64 10.03 -4.44 -1.83
CA LEU A 64 9.84 -5.20 -3.07
C LEU A 64 11.20 -5.64 -3.59
N ASP A 65 11.26 -6.85 -4.15
CA ASP A 65 12.41 -7.27 -4.95
C ASP A 65 12.51 -6.42 -6.22
N PRO A 66 13.72 -6.27 -6.80
CA PRO A 66 13.89 -5.66 -8.11
C PRO A 66 12.97 -6.32 -9.16
N GLU A 67 12.53 -5.54 -10.14
CA GLU A 67 11.70 -6.02 -11.26
C GLU A 67 10.34 -6.63 -10.83
N SER A 68 9.87 -6.30 -9.62
CA SER A 68 8.57 -6.71 -9.10
C SER A 68 7.61 -5.52 -8.99
N ALA A 69 6.31 -5.80 -9.09
CA ALA A 69 5.25 -4.81 -8.94
C ALA A 69 4.07 -5.36 -8.13
N MET A 70 3.33 -4.47 -7.49
CA MET A 70 2.07 -4.79 -6.81
C MET A 70 0.94 -3.98 -7.44
N LEU A 71 -0.27 -4.53 -7.43
CA LEU A 71 -1.46 -3.86 -7.90
C LEU A 71 -2.36 -3.47 -6.72
N ILE A 72 -2.71 -2.19 -6.67
CA ILE A 72 -3.54 -1.59 -5.61
C ILE A 72 -4.74 -0.92 -6.29
N ASP A 73 -5.92 -1.20 -5.77
CA ASP A 73 -7.15 -0.52 -6.15
C ASP A 73 -7.49 0.61 -5.19
N LEU A 74 -8.05 1.68 -5.75
CA LEU A 74 -8.48 2.87 -5.03
C LEU A 74 -9.90 3.21 -5.46
N GLU A 75 -10.86 2.80 -4.63
CA GLU A 75 -12.27 3.10 -4.84
C GLU A 75 -12.70 4.29 -3.98
N GLN A 76 -13.38 5.27 -4.58
CA GLN A 76 -13.95 6.37 -3.81
C GLN A 76 -15.29 5.96 -3.19
N LEU A 77 -15.46 6.24 -1.89
CA LEU A 77 -16.69 6.02 -1.12
C LEU A 77 -17.63 7.23 -1.17
#